data_AF-A0A1U9JQI8-F1
#
_entry.id   AF-A0A1U9JQI8-F1
#
_cell.length_a   1.000
_cell.length_b   1.000
_cell.length_c   1.000
_cell.angle_alpha   90.00
_cell.angle_beta   90.00
_cell.angle_gamma   90.00
#
_symmetry.space_group_name_H-M   'P 1'
#
loop_
_entity.id
_entity.type
_entity.pdbx_description
1 polymer ?
#
loop_
_entity_poly.entity_id
_entity_poly.type
_entity_poly.pdbx_seq_one_letter_code
_entity_poly.pdbx_strand_id
1 'polypeptide(L)'
;MSGLWPRLRAGWAHLEDKLREEDKQQHMLWSFWLMQGACILWPMPWALLAVWLAGLGKEIWDARYGSGFCWYDMLGNMLGLLAAVIFISLAPEGLYQA
;
A
#
# COMPACT_ATOMS: atom_id res chain seq x y z
N MET A 1 17.35 19.71 -25.78
CA MET A 1 17.12 18.25 -25.95
C MET A 1 16.17 17.77 -24.85
N SER A 2 14.85 17.90 -25.05
CA SER A 2 13.84 17.37 -24.12
C SER A 2 13.54 15.92 -24.45
N GLY A 3 14.45 15.02 -24.09
CA GLY A 3 14.22 13.58 -24.20
C GLY A 3 13.21 13.10 -23.16
N LEU A 4 12.50 12.02 -23.46
CA LEU A 4 11.65 11.28 -22.51
C LEU A 4 12.44 10.86 -21.25
N TRP A 5 13.71 10.48 -21.44
CA TRP A 5 14.56 9.92 -20.39
C TRP A 5 14.88 10.87 -19.21
N PRO A 6 15.30 12.14 -19.41
CA PRO A 6 15.41 13.12 -18.33
C PRO A 6 14.12 13.32 -17.52
N ARG A 7 12.95 13.31 -18.18
CA ARG A 7 11.65 13.50 -17.53
C ARG A 7 11.27 12.30 -16.67
N LEU A 8 11.49 11.09 -17.17
CA LEU A 8 11.26 9.86 -16.40
C LEU A 8 12.15 9.80 -15.16
N ARG A 9 13.43 10.16 -15.27
CA ARG A 9 14.35 10.20 -14.11
C ARG A 9 13.92 11.23 -13.06
N ALA A 10 13.53 12.43 -13.49
CA ALA A 10 13.06 13.46 -12.57
C ALA A 10 11.76 13.02 -11.87
N GLY A 11 10.82 12.42 -12.60
CA GLY A 11 9.59 11.86 -12.04
C GLY A 11 9.86 10.74 -11.04
N TRP A 12 10.81 9.84 -11.35
CA TRP A 12 11.21 8.77 -10.44
C TRP A 12 11.84 9.30 -9.14
N ALA A 13 12.76 10.25 -9.25
CA ALA A 13 13.39 10.87 -8.07
C ALA A 13 12.35 11.57 -7.18
N HIS A 14 11.37 12.25 -7.77
CA HIS A 14 10.29 12.88 -7.02
C HIS A 14 9.39 11.85 -6.33
N LEU A 15 9.07 10.74 -7.02
CA LEU A 15 8.28 9.65 -6.44
C LEU A 15 9.01 9.01 -5.25
N GLU A 16 10.31 8.76 -5.39
CA GLU A 16 11.12 8.19 -4.30
C GLU A 16 11.14 9.11 -3.09
N ASP A 17 11.32 10.41 -3.29
CA ASP A 17 11.31 11.41 -2.22
C ASP A 17 9.96 11.43 -1.49
N LYS A 18 8.85 11.40 -2.25
CA LYS A 18 7.50 11.33 -1.68
C LYS A 18 7.23 10.05 -0.90
N LEU A 19 7.68 8.90 -1.38
CA LEU A 19 7.50 7.63 -0.68
C LEU A 19 8.37 7.49 0.58
N ARG A 20 9.40 8.34 0.73
CA ARG A 20 10.23 8.40 1.95
C ARG A 20 9.61 9.25 3.05
N GLU A 21 8.54 10.01 2.77
CA GLU A 21 7.80 10.72 3.80
C GLU A 21 7.23 9.72 4.83
N GLU A 22 7.39 10.04 6.11
CA GLU A 22 7.04 9.14 7.22
C GLU A 22 5.59 8.65 7.14
N ASP A 23 4.67 9.55 6.81
CA ASP A 23 3.25 9.27 6.58
C ASP A 23 3.04 8.18 5.52
N LYS A 24 3.76 8.26 4.39
CA LYS A 24 3.64 7.26 3.30
C LYS A 24 4.23 5.91 3.72
N GLN A 25 5.29 5.91 4.52
CA GLN A 25 5.84 4.69 5.09
C GLN A 25 4.88 4.03 6.08
N GLN A 26 4.13 4.82 6.87
CA GLN A 26 3.10 4.28 7.75
C GLN A 26 1.99 3.60 6.94
N HIS A 27 1.54 4.19 5.83
CA HIS A 27 0.58 3.57 4.92
C HIS A 27 1.07 2.21 4.38
N MET A 28 2.35 2.11 4.00
CA MET A 28 2.97 0.85 3.60
C MET A 28 3.01 -0.17 4.74
N LEU A 29 3.49 0.25 5.92
CA LEU A 29 3.70 -0.62 7.07
C LEU A 29 2.37 -1.15 7.64
N TRP A 30 1.37 -0.28 7.79
CA TRP A 30 0.06 -0.67 8.29
C TRP A 30 -0.67 -1.56 7.30
N SER A 31 -0.65 -1.24 6.00
CA SER A 31 -1.27 -2.11 5.00
C SER A 31 -0.61 -3.49 4.94
N PHE A 32 0.71 -3.55 5.14
CA PHE A 32 1.43 -4.82 5.27
C PHE A 32 0.90 -5.63 6.46
N TRP A 33 0.95 -5.08 7.69
CA TRP A 33 0.56 -5.84 8.88
C TRP A 33 -0.94 -6.15 8.95
N LEU A 34 -1.79 -5.24 8.46
CA LEU A 34 -3.23 -5.50 8.36
C LEU A 34 -3.52 -6.66 7.42
N MET A 35 -2.80 -6.77 6.31
CA MET A 35 -2.94 -7.90 5.38
C MET A 35 -2.49 -9.22 6.02
N GLN A 36 -1.35 -9.22 6.73
CA GLN A 36 -0.91 -10.41 7.48
C GLN A 36 -1.99 -10.86 8.47
N GLY A 37 -2.53 -9.93 9.28
CA GLY A 37 -3.58 -10.22 10.26
C GLY A 37 -4.89 -10.66 9.60
N ALA A 38 -5.29 -10.01 8.52
CA ALA A 38 -6.51 -10.35 7.79
C ALA A 38 -6.40 -11.76 7.17
N CYS A 39 -5.24 -12.14 6.62
CA CYS A 39 -5.03 -13.49 6.07
C CYS A 39 -4.96 -14.60 7.12
N ILE A 40 -4.81 -14.29 8.41
CA ILE A 40 -4.99 -15.28 9.48
C ILE A 40 -6.48 -15.59 9.68
N LEU A 41 -7.35 -14.60 9.47
CA LEU A 41 -8.79 -14.71 9.73
C LEU A 41 -9.60 -15.09 8.50
N TRP A 42 -9.16 -14.67 7.31
CA TRP A 42 -9.90 -14.79 6.06
C TRP A 42 -9.01 -15.28 4.92
N PRO A 43 -9.60 -15.95 3.91
CA PRO A 43 -8.88 -16.27 2.68
C PRO A 43 -8.34 -15.02 1.98
N MET A 44 -7.20 -15.19 1.32
CA MET A 44 -6.42 -14.08 0.75
C MET A 44 -7.23 -13.11 -0.12
N PRO A 45 -8.16 -13.54 -1.00
CA PRO A 45 -8.96 -12.59 -1.80
C PRO A 45 -9.82 -11.66 -0.95
N TRP A 46 -10.41 -12.17 0.14
CA TRP A 46 -11.26 -11.41 1.03
C TRP A 46 -10.45 -10.49 1.94
N ALA A 47 -9.32 -10.98 2.46
CA ALA A 47 -8.37 -10.18 3.21
C ALA A 47 -7.84 -9.00 2.38
N LEU A 48 -7.44 -9.25 1.13
CA LEU A 48 -6.96 -8.23 0.20
C LEU A 48 -8.03 -7.17 -0.05
N LEU A 49 -9.26 -7.60 -0.37
CA LEU A 49 -10.37 -6.68 -0.61
C LEU A 49 -10.67 -5.82 0.63
N ALA A 50 -10.72 -6.44 1.82
CA ALA A 50 -11.01 -5.74 3.06
C ALA A 50 -9.94 -4.68 3.39
N VAL A 51 -8.66 -5.04 3.31
CA VAL A 51 -7.56 -4.12 3.64
C VAL A 51 -7.44 -3.01 2.59
N TRP A 52 -7.62 -3.33 1.30
CA TRP A 52 -7.64 -2.32 0.25
C TRP A 52 -8.80 -1.33 0.42
N LEU A 53 -10.00 -1.82 0.72
CA LEU A 53 -11.16 -0.97 1.01
C LEU A 53 -10.99 -0.14 2.28
N ALA A 54 -10.30 -0.66 3.30
CA ALA A 54 -9.97 0.11 4.49
C ALA A 54 -9.04 1.29 4.17
N GLY A 55 -7.98 1.04 3.39
CA GLY A 55 -7.07 2.09 2.91
C GLY A 55 -7.79 3.15 2.05
N LEU A 56 -8.59 2.70 1.08
CA LEU A 56 -9.41 3.60 0.26
C LEU A 56 -10.43 4.37 1.09
N GLY A 57 -11.08 3.71 2.05
CA GLY A 57 -12.05 4.31 2.95
C GLY A 57 -11.44 5.41 3.82
N LYS A 58 -10.23 5.19 4.34
CA LYS A 58 -9.45 6.21 5.05
C LYS A 58 -9.20 7.41 4.16
N GLU A 59 -8.73 7.22 2.92
CA GLU A 59 -8.48 8.34 2.00
C GLU A 59 -9.76 9.08 1.58
N ILE A 60 -10.87 8.38 1.39
CA ILE A 60 -12.18 9.00 1.14
C ILE A 60 -12.65 9.80 2.35
N TRP A 61 -12.37 9.32 3.57
CA TRP A 61 -12.68 10.02 4.79
C TRP A 61 -11.84 11.30 4.91
N ASP A 62 -10.53 11.21 4.70
CA ASP A 62 -9.61 12.35 4.74
C ASP A 62 -9.93 13.39 3.66
N ALA A 63 -10.44 12.96 2.51
CA ALA A 63 -10.94 13.85 1.47
C ALA A 63 -12.11 14.74 1.92
N ARG A 64 -12.93 14.27 2.86
CA ARG A 64 -14.12 15.00 3.34
C ARG A 64 -13.89 15.73 4.66
N TYR A 65 -13.05 15.18 5.53
CA TYR A 65 -12.94 15.64 6.92
C TYR A 65 -11.50 15.89 7.39
N GLY A 66 -10.50 15.61 6.54
CA GLY A 66 -9.09 15.62 6.92
C GLY A 66 -8.20 16.38 5.95
N SER A 67 -7.02 15.83 5.69
CA SER A 67 -5.94 16.42 4.88
C SER A 67 -6.17 16.40 3.36
N GLY A 68 -7.25 15.78 2.88
CA GLY A 68 -7.52 15.57 1.46
C GLY A 68 -7.25 14.14 1.00
N PHE A 69 -7.61 13.85 -0.25
CA PHE A 69 -7.30 12.55 -0.88
C PHE A 69 -5.89 12.58 -1.48
N CYS A 70 -5.05 11.59 -1.16
CA CYS A 70 -3.70 11.51 -1.67
C CYS A 70 -3.40 10.19 -2.42
N TRP A 71 -2.99 10.31 -3.67
CA TRP A 71 -2.60 9.15 -4.48
C TRP A 71 -1.31 8.47 -4.00
N TYR A 72 -0.41 9.21 -3.35
CA TYR A 72 0.80 8.62 -2.79
C TYR A 72 0.49 7.74 -1.57
N ASP A 73 -0.58 8.04 -0.82
CA ASP A 73 -1.07 7.16 0.26
C ASP A 73 -1.65 5.88 -0.28
N MET A 74 -2.46 5.97 -1.34
CA MET A 74 -2.96 4.79 -2.04
C MET A 74 -1.82 3.94 -2.62
N LEU A 75 -0.77 4.56 -3.15
CA LEU A 75 0.42 3.85 -3.60
C LEU A 75 1.16 3.16 -2.45
N GLY A 76 1.34 3.86 -1.32
CA GLY A 76 1.89 3.27 -0.10
C GLY A 76 1.11 2.03 0.35
N ASN A 77 -0.22 2.15 0.42
CA ASN A 77 -1.10 1.03 0.75
C ASN A 77 -0.91 -0.15 -0.23
N MET A 78 -0.84 0.12 -1.53
CA MET A 78 -0.64 -0.90 -2.56
C MET A 78 0.73 -1.60 -2.43
N LEU A 79 1.80 -0.86 -2.15
CA LEU A 79 3.13 -1.44 -1.94
C LEU A 79 3.17 -2.32 -0.68
N GLY A 80 2.52 -1.88 0.41
CA GLY A 80 2.37 -2.68 1.62
C GLY A 80 1.61 -3.99 1.39
N LEU A 81 0.48 -3.91 0.67
CA LEU A 81 -0.31 -5.08 0.26
C LEU A 81 0.52 -6.06 -0.60
N LEU A 82 1.23 -5.54 -1.61
CA LEU A 82 2.06 -6.38 -2.48
C LEU A 82 3.16 -7.09 -1.70
N ALA A 83 3.85 -6.37 -0.81
CA ALA A 83 4.87 -6.95 0.06
C ALA A 83 4.29 -8.05 0.97
N ALA A 84 3.09 -7.84 1.52
CA ALA A 84 2.40 -8.84 2.34
C ALA A 84 2.01 -10.08 1.52
N VAL A 85 1.45 -9.91 0.32
CA VAL A 85 1.11 -11.04 -0.56
C VAL A 85 2.34 -11.87 -0.89
N ILE A 86 3.48 -11.23 -1.21
CA ILE A 86 4.75 -11.94 -1.44
C ILE A 86 5.15 -12.71 -0.18
N PHE A 87 5.10 -12.08 0.99
CA PHE A 87 5.48 -12.72 2.24
C PHE A 87 4.57 -13.93 2.58
N ILE A 88 3.26 -13.77 2.48
CA ILE A 88 2.27 -14.83 2.71
C ILE A 88 2.48 -16.00 1.76
N SER A 89 2.74 -15.70 0.48
CA SER A 89 2.98 -16.74 -0.54
C SER A 89 4.26 -17.54 -0.30
N LEU A 90 5.21 -17.00 0.46
CA LEU A 90 6.46 -17.66 0.85
C LEU A 90 6.40 -18.29 2.24
N ALA A 91 5.30 -18.08 2.98
CA ALA A 91 5.18 -18.56 4.34
C ALA A 91 4.90 -20.08 4.38
N PRO A 92 5.28 -20.76 5.48
CA PRO A 92 4.95 -22.17 5.67
C PRO A 92 3.43 -22.39 5.64
N GLU A 93 3.02 -23.56 5.13
CA GLU A 93 1.63 -23.98 5.15
C GLU A 93 1.06 -24.00 6.58
N GLY A 94 -0.20 -23.59 6.73
CA GLY A 94 -0.92 -23.60 8.00
C GLY A 94 -0.80 -22.33 8.86
N LEU A 95 0.02 -21.34 8.46
CA LEU A 95 0.08 -20.05 9.17
C LEU A 95 -1.05 -19.09 8.76
N TYR A 96 -1.39 -19.06 7.47
CA TYR A 96 -2.45 -18.23 6.91
C TYR A 96 -3.57 -19.10 6.36
N GLN A 97 -4.78 -18.55 6.27
CA GLN A 97 -5.91 -19.19 5.58
C GLN A 97 -5.78 -19.04 4.06
N ALA A 98 -4.57 -19.28 3.53
CA ALA A 98 -4.23 -19.16 2.12
C ALA A 98 -5.16 -19.96 1.21
#